data_AF-A0A0A8X7A1-F1
#
_entry.id   AF-A0A0A8X7A1-F1
#
_cell.length_a   1.000
_cell.length_b   1.000
_cell.length_c   1.000
_cell.angle_alpha   90.00
_cell.angle_beta   90.00
_cell.angle_gamma   90.00
#
_symmetry.space_group_name_H-M   'P 1'
#
loop_
_entity.id
_entity.type
_entity.pdbx_description
1 polymer ?
#
loop_
_entity_poly.entity_id
_entity_poly.type
_entity_poly.pdbx_seq_one_letter_code
_entity_poly.pdbx_strand_id
1 'polypeptide(L)'
;MSNTYTDYVNKIAITVPERYIDVKTGESYSVSPKIVDQIEYHADNSSLSHLVLSALHHYLNPKPVLSGGSAEILQQLADIRSMLENGTYLIQPPIKARTMKEQTEAAKLLNMKEVEDILEAFGG
;
A
#
# COMPACT_ATOMS: atom_id res chain seq x y z
N MET A 1 -18.52 -9.03 24.20
CA MET A 1 -17.94 -10.29 24.72
C MET A 1 -16.72 -10.67 23.89
N SER A 2 -15.75 -11.41 24.44
CA SER A 2 -14.58 -11.89 23.68
C SER A 2 -14.78 -13.33 23.24
N ASN A 3 -14.45 -13.67 22.00
CA ASN A 3 -14.56 -15.03 21.46
C ASN A 3 -13.19 -15.71 21.46
N THR A 4 -13.14 -16.97 21.87
CA THR A 4 -11.92 -17.79 21.88
C THR A 4 -12.00 -18.85 20.78
N TYR A 5 -11.01 -18.85 19.90
CA TYR A 5 -10.86 -19.79 18.79
C TYR A 5 -9.69 -20.72 19.07
N THR A 6 -9.91 -22.02 18.90
CA THR A 6 -8.93 -23.05 19.28
C THR A 6 -8.61 -23.95 18.10
N ASP A 7 -7.31 -24.04 17.80
CA ASP A 7 -6.73 -25.06 16.95
C ASP A 7 -6.32 -26.24 17.86
N TYR A 8 -7.13 -27.30 17.83
CA TYR A 8 -6.95 -28.46 18.69
C TYR A 8 -5.75 -29.32 18.31
N VAL A 9 -5.35 -29.31 17.03
CA VAL A 9 -4.23 -30.13 16.53
C VAL A 9 -2.92 -29.54 17.01
N ASN A 10 -2.73 -28.24 16.83
CA ASN A 10 -1.52 -27.55 17.24
C ASN A 10 -1.57 -27.04 18.69
N LYS A 11 -2.70 -27.22 19.38
CA LYS A 11 -2.94 -26.78 20.76
C LYS A 11 -2.74 -25.27 20.95
N ILE A 12 -3.29 -24.49 20.02
CA ILE A 12 -3.20 -23.02 20.04
C ILE A 12 -4.60 -22.46 20.28
N ALA A 13 -4.72 -21.50 21.18
CA ALA A 13 -5.96 -20.78 21.42
C ALA A 13 -5.73 -19.27 21.28
N ILE A 14 -6.61 -18.59 20.56
CA ILE A 14 -6.57 -17.15 20.35
C ILE A 14 -7.89 -16.58 20.83
N THR A 15 -7.82 -15.56 21.68
CA THR A 15 -9.01 -14.82 22.13
C THR A 15 -9.03 -13.46 21.46
N VAL A 16 -10.14 -13.15 20.79
CA VAL A 16 -10.32 -11.90 20.05
C VAL A 16 -11.44 -11.09 20.68
N PRO A 17 -11.17 -9.81 21.05
CA PRO A 17 -12.19 -8.92 21.59
C PRO A 17 -13.12 -8.42 20.48
N GLU A 18 -14.30 -7.90 20.84
CA GLU A 18 -15.18 -7.20 19.89
C GLU A 18 -14.58 -5.90 19.36
N ARG A 19 -13.70 -5.26 20.14
CA ARG A 19 -13.08 -3.98 19.81
C ARG A 19 -11.59 -4.03 20.07
N TYR A 20 -10.83 -3.33 19.22
CA TYR A 20 -9.39 -3.16 19.37
C TYR A 20 -9.03 -1.68 19.33
N ILE A 21 -7.90 -1.33 19.92
CA ILE A 21 -7.36 0.03 19.90
C ILE A 21 -6.27 0.06 18.82
N ASP A 22 -6.38 1.01 17.89
CA ASP A 22 -5.25 1.32 17.01
C ASP A 22 -4.22 2.10 17.82
N VAL A 23 -3.05 1.49 18.02
CA VAL A 23 -1.96 2.06 18.82
C VAL A 23 -1.39 3.35 18.22
N LYS A 24 -1.59 3.62 16.91
CA LYS A 24 -1.10 4.83 16.24
C LYS A 24 -2.04 6.02 16.44
N THR A 25 -3.34 5.77 16.38
CA THR A 25 -4.37 6.84 16.45
C THR A 25 -4.99 6.97 17.84
N GLY A 26 -4.89 5.93 18.67
CA GLY A 26 -5.58 5.84 19.96
C GLY A 26 -7.09 5.56 19.83
N GLU A 27 -7.61 5.42 18.61
CA GLU A 27 -9.03 5.17 18.39
C GLU A 27 -9.40 3.71 18.59
N SER A 28 -10.65 3.48 19.04
CA SER A 28 -11.18 2.15 19.30
C SER A 28 -12.13 1.70 18.19
N TYR A 29 -11.70 0.71 17.40
CA TYR A 29 -12.46 0.16 16.28
C TYR A 29 -13.10 -1.17 16.65
N SER A 30 -14.23 -1.49 16.01
CA SER A 30 -14.82 -2.83 16.10
C SER A 30 -14.06 -3.80 15.19
N VAL A 31 -13.86 -5.04 15.66
CA VAL A 31 -13.28 -6.10 14.83
C VAL A 31 -14.25 -6.39 13.69
N SER A 32 -13.74 -6.34 12.45
CA SER A 32 -14.58 -6.58 11.27
C SER A 32 -15.03 -8.03 11.21
N PRO A 33 -16.27 -8.33 10.76
CA PRO A 33 -16.76 -9.70 10.60
C PRO A 33 -15.86 -10.56 9.71
N LYS A 34 -15.30 -9.97 8.65
CA LYS A 34 -14.37 -10.66 7.74
C LYS A 34 -13.13 -11.21 8.44
N ILE A 35 -12.62 -10.51 9.47
CA ILE A 35 -11.48 -10.99 10.26
C ILE A 35 -11.90 -12.18 11.12
N VAL A 36 -13.10 -12.13 11.69
CA VAL A 36 -13.68 -13.24 12.46
C VAL A 36 -13.80 -14.50 11.60
N ASP A 37 -14.39 -14.37 10.39
CA ASP A 37 -14.52 -15.49 9.45
C ASP A 37 -13.16 -16.11 9.09
N GLN A 38 -12.12 -15.29 8.94
CA GLN A 38 -10.77 -15.78 8.67
C GLN A 38 -10.18 -16.54 9.86
N ILE A 39 -10.38 -16.05 11.08
CA ILE A 39 -9.90 -16.73 12.28
C ILE A 39 -10.60 -18.08 12.44
N GLU A 40 -11.93 -18.14 12.23
CA GLU A 40 -12.71 -19.38 12.27
C GLU A 40 -12.19 -20.38 11.23
N TYR A 41 -12.03 -19.95 9.98
CA TYR A 41 -11.46 -20.79 8.93
C TYR A 41 -10.09 -21.37 9.32
N HIS A 42 -9.20 -20.55 9.88
CA HIS A 42 -7.87 -21.01 10.26
C HIS A 42 -7.87 -21.89 11.53
N ALA A 43 -8.85 -21.74 12.42
CA ALA A 43 -9.07 -22.64 13.55
C ALA A 43 -9.47 -24.04 13.07
N ASP A 44 -10.45 -24.11 12.16
CA ASP A 44 -10.94 -25.37 11.61
C ASP A 44 -9.88 -26.10 10.79
N ASN A 45 -9.04 -25.36 10.08
CA ASN A 45 -7.97 -25.92 9.24
C ASN A 45 -6.64 -26.12 9.98
N SER A 46 -6.62 -26.01 11.31
CA SER A 46 -5.40 -26.20 12.12
C SER A 46 -4.21 -25.34 11.65
N SER A 47 -4.48 -24.07 11.35
CA SER A 47 -3.52 -23.13 10.77
C SER A 47 -3.54 -21.76 11.44
N LEU A 48 -4.04 -21.68 12.69
CA LEU A 48 -4.07 -20.43 13.45
C LEU A 48 -2.68 -19.84 13.67
N SER A 49 -1.66 -20.68 13.89
CA SER A 49 -0.26 -20.24 13.99
C SER A 49 0.19 -19.49 12.73
N HIS A 50 -0.14 -20.03 11.56
CA HIS A 50 0.23 -19.43 10.28
C HIS A 50 -0.45 -18.07 10.09
N LEU A 51 -1.74 -17.96 10.43
CA LEU A 51 -2.48 -16.70 10.38
C LEU A 51 -1.80 -15.62 11.24
N VAL A 52 -1.52 -15.94 12.51
CA VAL A 52 -0.91 -14.98 13.45
C VAL A 52 0.48 -14.57 13.00
N LEU A 53 1.34 -15.54 12.65
CA LEU A 53 2.71 -15.25 12.25
C LEU A 53 2.75 -14.45 10.93
N SER A 54 1.86 -14.75 9.98
CA SER A 54 1.75 -13.99 8.73
C SER A 54 1.27 -12.56 8.97
N ALA A 55 0.27 -12.38 9.84
CA ALA A 55 -0.23 -11.06 10.21
C ALA A 55 0.84 -10.21 10.93
N LEU A 56 1.55 -10.80 11.88
CA LEU A 56 2.68 -10.15 12.56
C LEU A 56 3.80 -9.80 11.59
N HIS A 57 4.16 -10.73 10.70
CA HIS A 57 5.17 -10.49 9.69
C HIS A 57 4.79 -9.31 8.80
N HIS A 58 3.54 -9.24 8.34
CA HIS A 58 3.04 -8.13 7.52
C HIS A 58 3.01 -6.80 8.27
N TYR A 59 2.64 -6.82 9.56
CA TYR A 59 2.62 -5.62 10.40
C TYR A 59 4.04 -5.06 10.66
N LEU A 60 5.00 -5.96 10.94
CA LEU A 60 6.38 -5.57 11.23
C LEU A 60 7.21 -5.26 9.97
N ASN A 61 6.81 -5.80 8.82
CA ASN A 61 7.46 -5.57 7.52
C ASN A 61 6.44 -4.95 6.56
N PRO A 62 6.02 -3.69 6.79
CA PRO A 62 5.15 -3.02 5.85
C PRO A 62 5.87 -2.97 4.50
N LYS A 63 5.26 -3.57 3.47
CA LYS A 63 5.78 -3.40 2.12
C LYS A 63 5.77 -1.90 1.82
N PRO A 64 6.88 -1.32 1.34
CA PRO A 64 6.86 0.07 0.90
C PRO A 64 5.75 0.17 -0.14
N VAL A 65 4.77 1.03 0.15
CA VAL A 65 3.70 1.30 -0.78
C VAL A 65 4.37 1.96 -1.98
N LEU A 66 4.59 1.19 -3.06
CA LEU A 66 5.10 1.68 -4.34
C LEU A 66 4.14 2.68 -5.01
N SER A 67 3.00 2.96 -4.38
CA SER A 67 1.95 3.86 -4.83
C SER A 67 1.82 5.00 -3.81
N GLY A 68 2.42 6.16 -4.11
CA GLY A 68 2.24 7.38 -3.32
C GLY A 68 3.50 8.19 -3.03
N GLY A 69 4.64 7.85 -3.62
CA GLY A 69 5.87 8.64 -3.45
C GLY A 69 6.65 8.72 -4.74
N SER A 70 7.52 7.74 -4.98
CA SER A 70 8.42 7.77 -6.13
C SER A 70 7.70 7.72 -7.48
N ALA A 71 6.66 6.89 -7.63
CA ALA A 71 5.92 6.80 -8.89
C ALA A 71 5.12 8.09 -9.22
N GLU A 72 4.53 8.72 -8.19
CA GLU A 72 3.85 10.02 -8.36
C GLU A 72 4.84 11.15 -8.62
N ILE A 73 5.98 11.16 -7.93
CA ILE A 73 7.07 12.13 -8.16
C ILE A 73 7.61 11.98 -9.59
N LEU A 74 7.88 10.76 -10.04
CA LEU A 74 8.36 10.49 -11.40
C LEU A 74 7.32 10.91 -12.46
N GLN A 75 6.03 10.72 -12.18
CA GLN A 75 4.96 11.19 -13.06
C GLN A 75 4.89 12.73 -13.09
N GLN A 76 4.96 13.40 -11.94
CA GLN A 76 4.98 14.86 -11.88
C GLN A 76 6.20 15.45 -12.61
N LEU A 77 7.37 14.80 -12.49
CA LEU A 77 8.57 15.19 -13.22
C LEU A 77 8.42 14.99 -14.74
N ALA A 78 7.74 13.91 -15.17
CA ALA A 78 7.40 13.68 -16.58
C ALA A 78 6.46 14.77 -17.12
N ASP A 79 5.45 15.15 -16.34
CA ASP A 79 4.50 16.19 -16.71
C ASP A 79 5.21 17.55 -16.84
N ILE A 80 6.10 17.90 -15.90
CA ILE A 80 6.92 19.13 -15.97
C ILE A 80 7.81 19.12 -17.22
N ARG A 81 8.48 18.00 -17.53
CA ARG A 81 9.26 17.86 -18.78
C ARG A 81 8.39 18.13 -20.00
N SER A 82 7.19 17.56 -20.06
CA SER A 82 6.27 17.76 -21.18
C SER A 82 5.80 19.22 -21.32
N MET A 83 5.64 19.94 -20.21
CA MET A 83 5.28 21.36 -20.20
C MET A 83 6.43 22.26 -20.65
N LEU A 84 7.67 21.89 -20.32
CA LEU A 84 8.87 22.63 -20.71
C LEU A 84 9.24 22.40 -22.19
N GLU A 85 9.06 21.19 -22.71
CA GLU A 85 9.32 20.85 -24.11
C GLU A 85 8.27 21.43 -25.06
N ASN A 86 7.00 21.50 -24.63
CA ASN A 86 5.89 22.02 -25.43
C ASN A 86 5.56 23.47 -25.07
N GLY A 87 6.52 24.39 -25.28
CA GLY A 87 6.46 25.81 -24.90
C GLY A 87 5.29 26.65 -25.45
N THR A 88 4.06 26.29 -25.11
CA THR A 88 2.82 27.01 -25.43
C THR A 88 1.78 26.72 -24.34
N TYR A 89 1.50 27.74 -23.53
CA TYR A 89 0.40 27.75 -22.58
C TYR A 89 -0.94 27.64 -23.32
N LEU A 90 -1.45 26.42 -23.46
CA LEU A 90 -2.83 26.18 -23.84
C LEU A 90 -3.59 25.67 -22.63
N ILE A 91 -4.28 26.62 -22.00
CA ILE A 91 -5.30 26.37 -20.97
C ILE A 91 -6.34 25.43 -21.58
N GLN A 92 -6.38 24.16 -21.16
CA GLN A 92 -7.46 23.23 -21.50
C GLN A 92 -7.78 22.24 -20.35
N PRO A 93 -9.01 21.68 -20.33
CA PRO A 93 -9.92 21.68 -19.17
C PRO A 93 -9.79 20.39 -18.32
N PRO A 94 -10.61 20.15 -17.27
CA PRO A 94 -10.21 19.34 -16.12
C PRO A 94 -9.97 17.87 -16.46
N ILE A 95 -8.96 17.36 -15.78
CA ILE A 95 -8.33 16.04 -15.89
C ILE A 95 -9.37 14.92 -15.78
N LYS A 96 -9.51 14.11 -16.84
CA LYS A 96 -10.10 12.77 -16.73
C LYS A 96 -9.00 11.79 -16.35
N ALA A 97 -9.25 10.96 -15.33
CA ALA A 97 -8.33 9.91 -14.89
C ALA A 97 -8.00 8.94 -16.03
N ARG A 98 -6.72 8.80 -16.36
CA ARG A 98 -6.21 7.89 -17.39
C ARG A 98 -5.92 6.52 -16.80
N THR A 99 -6.08 5.49 -17.63
CA THR A 99 -5.97 4.08 -17.22
C THR A 99 -4.51 3.60 -17.15
N MET A 100 -4.25 2.58 -16.34
CA MET A 100 -2.93 1.98 -16.05
C MET A 100 -2.02 1.71 -17.25
N LYS A 101 -2.58 1.55 -18.46
CA LYS A 101 -1.80 1.26 -19.68
C LYS A 101 -0.93 2.43 -20.12
N GLU A 102 -1.35 3.67 -19.86
CA GLU A 102 -0.62 4.88 -20.25
C GLU A 102 0.56 5.21 -19.31
N GLN A 103 0.49 4.79 -18.04
CA GLN A 103 1.58 5.00 -17.06
C GLN A 103 2.85 4.21 -17.41
N THR A 104 2.71 3.02 -17.98
CA THR A 104 3.85 2.15 -18.33
C THR A 104 4.62 2.66 -19.54
N GLU A 105 3.98 3.35 -20.48
CA GLU A 105 4.66 3.95 -21.64
C GLU A 105 5.45 5.21 -21.26
N ALA A 106 4.93 6.04 -20.35
CA ALA A 106 5.63 7.21 -19.84
C ALA A 106 6.96 6.85 -19.15
N ALA A 107 6.96 5.75 -18.36
CA ALA A 107 8.17 5.24 -17.71
C ALA A 107 9.26 4.77 -18.69
N LYS A 108 8.88 4.37 -19.92
CA LYS A 108 9.82 3.89 -20.93
C LYS A 108 10.51 5.04 -21.69
N LEU A 109 9.92 6.24 -21.68
CA LEU A 109 10.43 7.42 -22.36
C LEU A 109 11.46 8.21 -21.54
N LEU A 110 11.56 7.96 -20.23
CA LEU A 110 12.51 8.64 -19.34
C LEU A 110 13.81 7.82 -19.22
N ASN A 111 14.88 8.31 -19.87
CA ASN A 111 16.21 7.74 -19.74
C ASN A 111 16.80 8.14 -18.37
N MET A 112 17.15 7.16 -17.52
CA MET A 112 17.63 7.40 -16.15
C MET A 112 18.88 8.30 -16.09
N LYS A 113 19.67 8.36 -17.17
CA LYS A 113 20.84 9.24 -17.26
C LYS A 113 20.47 10.73 -17.32
N GLU A 114 19.38 11.07 -18.00
CA GLU A 114 18.91 12.47 -18.08
C GLU A 114 18.35 12.96 -16.73
N VAL A 115 17.80 12.03 -15.94
CA VAL A 115 17.31 12.35 -14.58
C VAL A 115 18.47 12.68 -13.65
N GLU A 116 19.59 11.97 -13.79
CA GLU A 116 20.81 12.20 -13.02
C GLU A 116 21.43 13.56 -13.35
N ASP A 117 21.53 13.90 -14.63
CA ASP A 117 22.05 15.20 -15.11
C ASP A 117 21.20 16.40 -14.62
N ILE A 118 19.87 16.24 -14.56
CA ILE A 118 18.96 17.27 -14.04
C ILE A 118 19.16 17.44 -12.53
N LEU A 119 19.22 16.34 -11.78
CA LEU A 119 19.39 16.41 -10.32
C LEU A 119 20.72 17.04 -9.92
N GLU A 120 21.79 16.81 -10.69
CA GLU A 120 23.10 17.43 -10.47
C GLU A 120 23.08 18.95 -10.74
N ALA A 121 22.32 19.40 -11.75
CA ALA A 121 22.17 20.82 -12.06
C ALA A 121 21.40 21.63 -10.98
N PHE A 122 20.58 20.96 -10.17
CA PHE A 122 19.87 21.57 -9.04
C PHE A 122 20.55 21.36 -7.68
N GLY A 123 21.49 20.42 -7.60
CA GLY A 123 22.14 19.97 -6.36
C GLY A 123 23.58 20.44 -6.18
N GLY A 124 23.92 21.62 -6.69
CA GLY A 124 25.20 22.30 -6.41
C GLY A 124 25.35 22.66 -4.93
#